data_AF-A0A257AAL0-F1
#
_entry.id   AF-A0A257AAL0-F1
#
_cell.length_a   1.000
_cell.length_b   1.000
_cell.length_c   1.000
_cell.angle_alpha   90.00
_cell.angle_beta   90.00
_cell.angle_gamma   90.00
#
_symmetry.space_group_name_H-M   'P 1'
#
loop_
_entity.id
_entity.type
_entity.pdbx_description
1 polymer ?
#
loop_
_entity_poly.entity_id
_entity_poly.type
_entity_poly.pdbx_seq_one_letter_code
_entity_poly.pdbx_strand_id
1 'polypeptide(L)'
;MRNKIVGMLLMLSLSTAAVSATTYWAKTYGGDGDEDLSSAQQTLDGGIITAGRTTSFVSGDDFDNMLIMKLDSYGNIEWQKVYGGESTDGAMAISQAHDGLYGF
;
A
#
# COMPACT_ATOMS: atom_id res chain seq x y z
N MET A 1 -54.42 -37.63 -31.05
CA MET A 1 -53.97 -36.39 -30.38
C MET A 1 -54.01 -36.57 -28.86
N ARG A 2 -52.84 -36.60 -28.19
CA ARG A 2 -52.64 -36.08 -26.83
C ARG A 2 -51.14 -36.07 -26.49
N ASN A 3 -50.52 -34.90 -26.63
CA ASN A 3 -49.15 -34.64 -26.20
C ASN A 3 -49.09 -34.54 -24.68
N LYS A 4 -48.06 -35.11 -24.03
CA LYS A 4 -47.55 -34.58 -22.76
C LYS A 4 -46.02 -34.55 -22.78
N ILE A 5 -45.55 -33.36 -22.44
CA ILE A 5 -44.21 -32.77 -22.58
C ILE A 5 -43.20 -33.48 -21.66
N VAL A 6 -42.00 -33.72 -22.17
CA VAL A 6 -40.81 -34.11 -21.39
C VAL A 6 -40.26 -32.85 -20.74
N GLY A 7 -40.35 -32.76 -19.42
CA GLY A 7 -39.80 -31.63 -18.66
C GLY A 7 -38.30 -31.83 -18.43
N MET A 8 -37.48 -31.02 -19.08
CA MET A 8 -36.03 -30.94 -18.85
C MET A 8 -35.80 -30.10 -17.60
N LEU A 9 -35.31 -30.72 -16.52
CA LEU A 9 -34.94 -30.00 -15.29
C LEU A 9 -33.56 -29.37 -15.48
N LEU A 10 -33.51 -28.06 -15.67
CA LEU A 10 -32.26 -27.30 -15.67
C LEU A 10 -31.85 -27.07 -14.20
N MET A 11 -30.86 -27.82 -13.70
CA MET A 11 -30.23 -27.53 -12.42
C MET A 11 -29.37 -26.29 -12.59
N LEU A 12 -29.86 -25.13 -12.17
CA LEU A 12 -29.04 -23.93 -12.07
C LEU A 12 -28.10 -24.12 -10.86
N SER A 13 -26.85 -24.52 -11.10
CA SER A 13 -25.86 -24.54 -10.02
C SER A 13 -25.56 -23.09 -9.64
N LEU A 14 -26.10 -22.65 -8.51
CA LEU A 14 -25.68 -21.41 -7.88
C LEU A 14 -24.28 -21.66 -7.29
N SER A 15 -23.23 -21.28 -8.02
CA SER A 15 -21.93 -21.15 -7.38
C SER A 15 -22.03 -19.96 -6.45
N THR A 16 -22.08 -20.20 -5.14
CA THR A 16 -21.60 -19.18 -4.22
C THR A 16 -20.13 -19.03 -4.55
N ALA A 17 -19.76 -17.98 -5.30
CA ALA A 17 -18.40 -17.49 -5.16
C ALA A 17 -18.27 -17.19 -3.68
N ALA A 18 -17.52 -18.02 -2.95
CA ALA A 18 -16.98 -17.57 -1.69
C ALA A 18 -16.29 -16.27 -2.08
N VAL A 19 -16.80 -15.14 -1.60
CA VAL A 19 -16.04 -13.89 -1.65
C VAL A 19 -14.78 -14.26 -0.90
N SER A 20 -13.70 -14.53 -1.66
CA SER A 20 -12.40 -14.77 -1.08
C SER A 20 -12.20 -13.62 -0.11
N ALA A 21 -11.98 -13.94 1.17
CA ALA A 21 -11.68 -12.93 2.15
C ALA A 21 -10.57 -12.06 1.54
N THR A 22 -10.89 -10.82 1.22
CA THR A 22 -9.91 -9.85 0.77
C THR A 22 -8.93 -9.74 1.93
N THR A 23 -7.71 -10.25 1.76
CA THR A 23 -6.69 -10.20 2.81
C THR A 23 -6.26 -8.75 2.96
N TYR A 24 -6.94 -8.01 3.83
CA TYR A 24 -6.45 -6.74 4.33
C TYR A 24 -5.39 -7.06 5.39
N TRP A 25 -4.15 -6.67 5.15
CA TRP A 25 -3.12 -6.71 6.16
C TRP A 25 -3.17 -5.42 6.97
N ALA A 26 -2.78 -5.50 8.24
CA ALA A 26 -2.51 -4.35 9.09
C ALA A 26 -1.12 -4.56 9.69
N LYS A 27 -0.24 -3.57 9.48
CA LYS A 27 1.15 -3.61 9.93
C LYS A 27 1.54 -2.21 10.40
N THR A 28 2.48 -2.18 11.34
CA THR A 28 3.12 -0.95 11.81
C THR A 28 4.52 -0.87 11.21
N TYR A 29 4.92 0.33 10.83
CA TYR A 29 6.24 0.61 10.25
C TYR A 29 6.81 1.80 11.00
N GLY A 30 8.05 1.67 11.46
CA GLY A 30 8.69 2.67 12.31
C GLY A 30 9.84 2.09 13.12
N GLY A 31 10.56 2.96 13.83
CA GLY A 31 11.63 2.57 14.75
C GLY A 31 11.36 3.08 16.17
N ASP A 32 12.40 3.54 16.86
CA ASP A 32 12.32 3.96 18.27
C ASP A 32 11.79 5.40 18.49
N GLY A 33 11.65 6.17 17.40
CA GLY A 33 11.12 7.53 17.39
C GLY A 33 9.70 7.61 16.83
N ASP A 34 9.34 8.80 16.35
CA ASP A 34 8.02 9.07 15.79
C ASP A 34 8.01 8.95 14.25
N GLU A 35 6.88 8.50 13.70
CA GLU A 35 6.58 8.53 12.27
C GLU A 35 5.26 9.26 12.00
N ASP A 36 5.30 10.23 11.10
CA ASP A 36 4.13 10.95 10.62
C ASP A 36 4.02 10.81 9.10
N LEU A 37 3.29 9.79 8.66
CA LEU A 37 3.05 9.51 7.24
C LEU A 37 1.92 10.39 6.71
N SER A 38 2.26 11.33 5.84
CA SER A 38 1.34 12.33 5.29
C SER A 38 0.71 11.93 3.95
N SER A 39 1.27 10.92 3.28
CA SER A 39 0.77 10.47 1.97
C SER A 39 0.94 8.98 1.76
N ALA A 40 -0.01 8.39 1.03
CA ALA A 40 0.08 7.01 0.56
C ALA A 40 -0.63 6.89 -0.79
N GLN A 41 -0.06 6.11 -1.70
CA GLN A 41 -0.61 5.86 -3.04
C GLN A 41 -0.38 4.41 -3.44
N GLN A 42 -1.39 3.77 -4.02
CA GLN A 42 -1.23 2.43 -4.60
C GLN A 42 -0.33 2.49 -5.84
N THR A 43 0.60 1.55 -5.96
CA THR A 43 1.50 1.43 -7.11
C THR A 43 0.92 0.49 -8.17
N LEU A 44 1.42 0.58 -9.41
CA LEU A 44 0.92 -0.21 -10.56
C LEU A 44 1.11 -1.72 -10.39
N ASP A 45 2.10 -2.13 -9.61
CA ASP A 45 2.37 -3.53 -9.25
C ASP A 45 1.52 -4.02 -8.07
N GLY A 46 0.56 -3.21 -7.60
CA GLY A 46 -0.38 -3.58 -6.54
C GLY A 46 0.14 -3.38 -5.11
N GLY A 47 1.32 -2.76 -4.96
CA GLY A 47 1.87 -2.32 -3.68
C GLY A 47 1.36 -0.94 -3.23
N ILE A 48 2.03 -0.37 -2.24
CA ILE A 48 1.77 0.98 -1.72
C ILE A 48 3.10 1.73 -1.63
N ILE A 49 3.15 2.97 -2.11
CA ILE A 49 4.20 3.92 -1.72
C ILE A 49 3.65 4.91 -0.70
N THR A 50 4.44 5.24 0.31
CA THR A 50 4.10 6.25 1.32
C THR A 50 5.26 7.22 1.55
N ALA A 51 4.92 8.45 1.93
CA ALA A 51 5.85 9.49 2.34
C ALA A 51 5.41 10.08 3.68
N GLY A 52 6.39 10.51 4.46
CA GLY A 52 6.16 11.21 5.71
C GLY A 52 7.43 11.71 6.36
N ARG A 53 7.34 11.94 7.66
CA ARG A 53 8.45 12.32 8.53
C ARG A 53 8.81 11.17 9.47
N THR A 54 10.06 11.13 9.91
CA THR A 54 10.55 10.18 10.90
C THR A 54 11.66 10.80 11.75
N THR A 55 11.73 10.41 13.03
CA THR A 55 12.87 10.68 13.92
C THR A 55 13.60 9.38 14.33
N SER A 56 13.23 8.24 13.74
CA SER A 56 13.65 6.92 14.21
C SER A 56 14.95 6.38 13.63
N PHE A 57 15.35 6.84 12.43
CA PHE A 57 16.33 6.11 11.61
C PHE A 57 17.66 6.86 11.40
N VAL A 58 17.80 8.05 12.00
CA VAL A 58 19.02 8.86 11.94
C VAL A 58 19.50 9.13 13.36
N SER A 59 20.69 8.64 13.72
CA SER A 59 21.24 8.79 15.06
C SER A 59 21.98 10.12 15.22
N GLY A 60 21.77 10.81 16.35
CA GLY A 60 22.44 12.08 16.64
C GLY A 60 21.85 13.27 15.90
N ASP A 61 20.66 13.09 15.34
CA ASP A 61 19.87 14.10 14.66
C ASP A 61 18.61 14.39 15.49
N ASP A 62 18.33 15.66 15.76
CA ASP A 62 17.13 16.12 16.48
C ASP A 62 16.02 16.57 15.49
N PHE A 63 16.21 16.38 14.19
CA PHE A 63 15.30 16.87 13.14
C PHE A 63 14.37 15.79 12.58
N ASP A 64 13.19 16.24 12.14
CA ASP A 64 12.27 15.46 11.31
C ASP A 64 12.94 15.16 9.97
N ASN A 65 13.21 13.88 9.70
CA ASN A 65 13.73 13.41 8.42
C ASN A 65 12.58 12.96 7.52
N MET A 66 12.70 13.11 6.21
CA MET A 66 11.74 12.52 5.27
C MET A 66 11.90 11.00 5.21
N LEU A 67 10.79 10.29 5.36
CA LEU A 67 10.69 8.84 5.19
C LEU A 67 9.90 8.53 3.92
N ILE A 68 10.46 7.70 3.04
CA ILE A 68 9.75 7.13 1.89
C ILE A 68 9.84 5.61 1.98
N MET A 69 8.69 4.93 1.92
CA MET A 69 8.61 3.47 1.93
C MET A 69 7.82 2.96 0.74
N LYS A 70 8.31 1.90 0.10
CA LYS A 70 7.53 1.08 -0.83
C LYS A 70 7.23 -0.26 -0.18
N LEU A 71 5.96 -0.62 -0.21
CA LEU A 71 5.40 -1.85 0.31
C LEU A 71 4.89 -2.71 -0.84
N ASP A 72 5.07 -4.03 -0.75
CA ASP A 72 4.43 -4.98 -1.66
C ASP A 72 2.92 -5.09 -1.37
N SER A 73 2.22 -5.89 -2.18
CA SER A 73 0.76 -6.12 -2.02
C SER A 73 0.37 -6.80 -0.70
N TYR A 74 1.33 -7.38 0.03
CA TYR A 74 1.16 -7.99 1.35
C TYR A 74 1.66 -7.09 2.49
N GLY A 75 2.05 -5.85 2.19
CA GLY A 75 2.57 -4.89 3.16
C GLY A 75 3.98 -5.22 3.66
N ASN A 76 4.78 -5.99 2.93
CA ASN A 76 6.20 -6.13 3.26
C ASN A 76 6.97 -4.94 2.67
N ILE A 77 7.96 -4.43 3.41
CA ILE A 77 8.83 -3.37 2.89
C ILE A 77 9.67 -3.96 1.74
N GLU A 78 9.48 -3.44 0.54
CA GLU A 78 10.38 -3.72 -0.59
C GLU A 78 11.64 -2.86 -0.48
N TRP A 79 11.46 -1.58 -0.13
CA TRP A 79 12.55 -0.68 0.24
C TRP A 79 12.04 0.47 1.10
N GLN A 80 12.97 1.03 1.87
CA GLN A 80 12.78 2.21 2.70
C GLN A 80 13.95 3.16 2.48
N LYS A 81 13.66 4.46 2.41
CA LYS A 81 14.68 5.51 2.28
C LYS A 81 14.38 6.64 3.24
N VAL A 82 15.44 7.15 3.83
CA VAL A 82 15.41 8.29 4.75
C VAL A 82 16.24 9.39 4.15
N TYR A 83 15.68 10.59 4.07
CA TYR A 83 16.29 11.76 3.46
C TYR A 83 16.19 12.93 4.43
N GLY A 84 17.32 13.57 4.68
CA GLY A 84 17.44 14.64 5.66
C GLY A 84 18.86 14.70 6.21
N GLY A 85 19.05 15.52 7.25
CA GLY A 85 20.33 15.80 7.89
C GLY A 85 20.18 16.97 8.87
N GLU A 86 21.28 17.62 9.26
CA GLU A 86 21.34 18.67 10.28
C GLU A 86 20.51 19.96 10.01
N SER A 87 19.63 19.98 9.00
CA SER A 87 18.69 21.08 8.77
C SER A 87 17.31 20.61 8.31
N THR A 88 16.28 21.24 8.88
CA THR A 88 14.86 20.95 8.67
C THR A 88 14.39 21.40 7.27
N ASP A 89 14.60 20.59 6.24
CA ASP A 89 13.97 20.81 4.92
C ASP A 89 12.86 19.78 4.68
N GLY A 90 11.63 20.18 5.01
CA GLY A 90 10.44 19.33 4.90
C GLY A 90 10.02 19.08 3.45
N ALA A 91 9.88 17.81 3.06
CA ALA A 91 9.30 17.44 1.77
C ALA A 91 7.78 17.66 1.76
N MET A 92 7.28 18.34 0.72
CA MET A 92 5.89 18.84 0.66
C MET A 92 4.96 18.03 -0.27
N ALA A 93 5.46 17.15 -1.14
CA ALA A 93 4.62 16.23 -1.93
C ALA A 93 5.44 15.13 -2.62
N ILE A 94 4.88 13.92 -2.75
CA ILE A 94 5.32 12.91 -3.70
C ILE A 94 4.35 12.92 -4.89
N SER A 95 4.88 12.98 -6.12
CA SER A 95 4.12 12.65 -7.33
C SER A 95 4.85 11.58 -8.13
N GLN A 96 4.10 10.61 -8.63
CA GLN A 96 4.63 9.52 -9.45
C GLN A 96 4.81 10.01 -10.89
N ALA A 97 6.06 10.07 -11.38
CA ALA A 97 6.32 10.17 -12.81
C ALA A 97 6.12 8.80 -13.48
N HIS A 98 5.67 8.79 -14.74
CA HIS A 98 5.22 7.61 -15.51
C HIS A 98 6.29 6.50 -15.70
N ASP A 99 7.48 6.69 -15.16
CA ASP A 99 8.69 5.88 -15.23
C ASP A 99 9.21 5.42 -13.85
N GLY A 100 8.44 5.62 -12.78
CA GLY A 100 8.78 5.11 -11.43
C GLY A 100 9.80 5.95 -10.66
N LEU A 101 10.06 7.18 -11.13
CA LEU A 101 10.85 8.18 -10.43
C LEU A 101 9.94 9.01 -9.51
N TYR A 102 10.38 9.16 -8.26
CA TYR A 102 9.73 10.00 -7.26
C TYR A 102 10.49 11.31 -7.16
N GLY A 103 9.86 12.41 -7.56
CA GLY A 103 10.43 13.76 -7.41
C GLY A 103 10.37 14.21 -5.95
N PHE A 104 11.45 14.84 -5.49
CA PHE A 104 11.57 15.49 -4.19
C PHE A 104 11.38 17.00 -4.34
#